data_AF-A0A7V9NAY9-F1
#
_entry.id   AF-A0A7V9NAY9-F1
#
_cell.length_a   1.000
_cell.length_b   1.000
_cell.length_c   1.000
_cell.angle_alpha   90.00
_cell.angle_beta   90.00
_cell.angle_gamma   90.00
#
_symmetry.space_group_name_H-M   'P 1'
#
loop_
_entity.id
_entity.type
_entity.pdbx_description
1 polymer ?
#
loop_
_entity_poly.entity_id
_entity_poly.type
_entity_poly.pdbx_seq_one_letter_code
_entity_poly.pdbx_strand_id
1 'polypeptide(L)'
;RKPVAAICHGPWTLVEAGVVQGRTLTSWPTLQTDIRNAGGTWVDEEVHVDEGLVTSRNPDDLDAFCAKAIEEFAEGQHEGQTA
;
A
#
# COMPACT_ATOMS: atom_id res chain seq x y z
N ARG A 1 -2.61 -14.28 4.90
CA ARG A 1 -2.21 -13.28 5.95
C ARG A 1 -3.23 -12.14 5.96
N LYS A 2 -3.28 -11.31 7.01
CA LYS A 2 -4.34 -10.27 7.15
C LYS A 2 -4.12 -9.13 6.14
N PRO A 3 -5.19 -8.54 5.58
CA PRO A 3 -5.07 -7.40 4.67
C PRO A 3 -4.59 -6.16 5.45
N VAL A 4 -3.86 -5.28 4.74
CA VAL A 4 -3.23 -4.07 5.29
C VAL A 4 -3.59 -2.89 4.41
N ALA A 5 -3.93 -1.76 5.02
CA ALA A 5 -4.20 -0.52 4.29
C ALA A 5 -3.33 0.62 4.82
N ALA A 6 -2.67 1.36 3.94
CA ALA A 6 -1.78 2.47 4.30
C ALA A 6 -1.88 3.62 3.30
N ILE A 7 -2.12 4.84 3.77
CA ILE A 7 -2.32 6.01 2.92
C ILE A 7 -1.30 7.10 3.26
N CYS A 8 -0.95 7.93 2.27
CA CYS A 8 -0.08 9.09 2.45
C CYS A 8 1.32 8.69 2.94
N HIS A 9 1.67 9.00 4.19
CA HIS A 9 2.96 8.61 4.77
C HIS A 9 2.91 7.24 5.49
N GLY A 10 1.74 6.61 5.59
CA GLY A 10 1.58 5.29 6.21
C GLY A 10 2.52 4.21 5.67
N PRO A 11 2.80 4.16 4.35
CA PRO A 11 3.76 3.20 3.79
C PRO A 11 5.19 3.30 4.34
N TRP A 12 5.57 4.39 5.02
CA TRP A 12 6.87 4.47 5.70
C TRP A 12 7.04 3.36 6.74
N THR A 13 5.99 3.04 7.51
CA THR A 13 6.04 1.92 8.46
C THR A 13 6.30 0.59 7.76
N LEU A 14 5.78 0.40 6.55
CA LEU A 14 5.99 -0.82 5.75
C LEU A 14 7.42 -0.89 5.20
N VAL A 15 8.00 0.26 4.83
CA VAL A 15 9.41 0.37 4.44
C VAL A 15 10.31 -0.04 5.62
N GLU A 16 10.09 0.53 6.81
CA GLU A 16 10.87 0.22 8.01
C GLU A 16 10.72 -1.25 8.46
N ALA A 17 9.53 -1.83 8.24
CA ALA A 17 9.27 -3.24 8.52
C ALA A 17 9.92 -4.20 7.51
N GLY A 18 10.47 -3.68 6.39
CA GLY A 18 11.10 -4.49 5.35
C GLY A 18 10.12 -5.34 4.54
N VAL A 19 8.83 -4.97 4.49
CA VAL A 19 7.77 -5.78 3.86
C VAL A 19 7.40 -5.34 2.44
N VAL A 20 8.05 -4.28 1.93
CA VAL A 20 7.76 -3.71 0.59
C VAL A 20 8.59 -4.31 -0.54
N GLN A 21 9.59 -5.14 -0.23
CA GLN A 21 10.48 -5.71 -1.25
C GLN A 21 9.70 -6.59 -2.25
N GLY A 22 9.83 -6.27 -3.54
CA GLY A 22 9.14 -6.97 -4.63
C GLY A 22 7.66 -6.63 -4.79
N ARG A 23 7.12 -5.71 -3.97
CA ARG A 23 5.72 -5.27 -4.03
C ARG A 23 5.57 -4.04 -4.90
N THR A 24 4.39 -3.84 -5.46
CA THR A 24 3.98 -2.58 -6.08
C THR A 24 3.04 -1.84 -5.14
N LEU A 25 3.24 -0.54 -4.97
CA LEU A 25 2.42 0.29 -4.09
C LEU A 25 2.50 1.76 -4.48
N THR A 26 1.58 2.54 -3.96
CA THR A 26 1.62 4.01 -4.02
C THR A 26 1.74 4.61 -2.63
N SER A 27 1.97 5.92 -2.54
CA SER A 27 2.14 6.65 -1.28
C SER A 27 2.14 8.16 -1.55
N TRP A 28 2.31 8.96 -0.49
CA TRP A 28 2.65 10.36 -0.68
C TRP A 28 3.96 10.49 -1.48
N PRO A 29 4.05 11.38 -2.50
CA PRO A 29 5.15 11.35 -3.47
C PRO A 29 6.56 11.45 -2.89
N THR A 30 6.73 12.04 -1.70
CA THR A 30 8.05 12.16 -1.07
C THR A 30 8.64 10.82 -0.62
N LEU A 31 7.82 9.78 -0.45
CA LEU A 31 8.26 8.42 -0.07
C LEU A 31 8.72 7.58 -1.27
N GLN A 32 8.59 8.10 -2.49
CA GLN A 32 8.90 7.36 -3.72
C GLN A 32 10.34 6.82 -3.71
N THR A 33 11.30 7.62 -3.25
CA THR A 33 12.72 7.21 -3.15
C THR A 33 12.92 6.12 -2.11
N ASP A 34 12.31 6.24 -0.94
CA ASP A 34 12.46 5.27 0.16
C ASP A 34 11.86 3.91 -0.21
N ILE A 35 10.70 3.91 -0.87
CA ILE A 35 10.04 2.70 -1.36
C ILE A 35 10.91 1.97 -2.40
N ARG A 36 11.48 2.71 -3.36
CA ARG A 36 12.39 2.13 -4.36
C ARG A 36 13.68 1.60 -3.73
N ASN A 37 14.25 2.33 -2.78
CA ASN A 37 15.45 1.89 -2.05
C ASN A 37 15.20 0.61 -1.24
N ALA A 38 13.99 0.44 -0.71
CA ALA A 38 13.57 -0.78 -0.01
C ALA A 38 13.15 -1.93 -0.96
N GLY A 39 13.34 -1.76 -2.28
CA GLY A 39 13.07 -2.78 -3.28
C GLY A 39 11.60 -2.91 -3.71
N GLY A 40 10.76 -1.93 -3.37
CA GLY A 40 9.38 -1.82 -3.87
C GLY A 40 9.30 -1.05 -5.19
N THR A 41 8.20 -1.25 -5.92
CA THR A 41 7.85 -0.48 -7.12
C THR A 41 6.83 0.58 -6.75
N TRP A 42 7.23 1.85 -6.83
CA TRP A 42 6.33 2.97 -6.60
C TRP A 42 5.59 3.38 -7.88
N VAL A 43 4.27 3.49 -7.82
CA VAL A 43 3.38 3.96 -8.90
C VAL A 43 2.58 5.19 -8.46
N ASP A 44 2.25 6.07 -9.41
CA ASP A 44 1.38 7.23 -9.18
C ASP A 44 -0.07 6.88 -9.52
N GLU A 45 -0.76 6.26 -8.58
CA GLU A 45 -2.15 5.81 -8.74
C GLU A 45 -2.98 6.30 -7.55
N GLU A 46 -4.26 6.64 -7.79
CA GLU A 46 -5.20 7.04 -6.73
C GLU A 46 -5.33 5.95 -5.65
N VAL A 47 -5.44 4.69 -6.08
CA VAL A 47 -5.40 3.52 -5.22
C VAL A 47 -4.66 2.40 -5.95
N HIS A 48 -3.73 1.76 -5.26
CA HIS A 48 -3.04 0.56 -5.73
C HIS A 48 -3.26 -0.58 -4.74
N VAL A 49 -3.57 -1.76 -5.27
CA VAL A 49 -3.74 -2.99 -4.49
C VAL A 49 -2.80 -4.06 -5.04
N ASP A 50 -2.00 -4.62 -4.14
CA ASP A 50 -1.13 -5.76 -4.41
C ASP A 50 -1.43 -6.80 -3.31
N GLU A 51 -1.95 -7.99 -3.62
CA GLU A 51 -2.13 -9.11 -2.68
C GLU A 51 -2.64 -8.71 -1.27
N GLY A 52 -3.73 -7.93 -1.17
CA GLY A 52 -4.31 -7.47 0.10
C GLY A 52 -3.61 -6.27 0.76
N LEU A 53 -2.63 -5.66 0.11
CA LEU A 53 -1.99 -4.40 0.52
C LEU A 53 -2.61 -3.25 -0.27
N VAL A 54 -3.47 -2.48 0.39
CA VAL A 54 -4.14 -1.30 -0.18
C VAL A 54 -3.32 -0.05 0.14
N THR A 55 -2.97 0.72 -0.89
CA THR A 55 -2.25 1.98 -0.71
C THR A 55 -2.81 3.12 -1.55
N SER A 56 -2.73 4.36 -1.05
CA SER A 56 -3.20 5.60 -1.70
C SER A 56 -2.32 6.79 -1.35
N ARG A 57 -2.38 7.88 -2.13
CA ARG A 57 -1.39 8.95 -2.06
C ARG A 57 -1.75 10.02 -1.05
N ASN A 58 -3.00 10.48 -0.99
CA ASN A 58 -3.36 11.69 -0.25
C ASN A 58 -4.87 11.75 0.08
N PRO A 59 -5.36 12.77 0.81
CA PRO A 59 -6.78 12.88 1.18
C PRO A 59 -7.76 12.94 0.00
N ASP A 60 -7.35 13.41 -1.18
CA ASP A 60 -8.20 13.44 -2.37
C ASP A 60 -8.54 12.02 -2.86
N ASP A 61 -7.73 11.01 -2.48
CA ASP A 61 -7.93 9.61 -2.85
C ASP A 61 -8.78 8.82 -1.81
N LEU A 62 -9.34 9.49 -0.79
CA LEU A 62 -10.01 8.81 0.34
C LEU A 62 -11.21 7.97 -0.07
N ASP A 63 -12.01 8.41 -1.06
CA ASP A 63 -13.19 7.66 -1.49
C ASP A 63 -12.78 6.31 -2.11
N ALA A 64 -11.78 6.32 -2.99
CA ALA A 64 -11.24 5.11 -3.60
C ALA A 64 -10.50 4.22 -2.58
N PHE A 65 -9.69 4.82 -1.70
CA PHE A 65 -8.97 4.12 -0.64
C PHE A 65 -9.92 3.39 0.31
N CYS A 66 -10.93 4.09 0.85
CA CYS A 66 -11.89 3.52 1.79
C CYS A 66 -12.71 2.42 1.13
N ALA A 67 -13.17 2.63 -0.11
CA ALA A 67 -13.92 1.61 -0.84
C ALA A 67 -13.11 0.32 -1.00
N LYS A 68 -11.83 0.42 -1.40
CA LYS A 68 -10.97 -0.77 -1.56
C LYS A 68 -10.54 -1.40 -0.25
N ALA A 69 -10.23 -0.61 0.78
CA ALA A 69 -9.91 -1.15 2.09
C ALA A 69 -11.06 -1.99 2.66
N ILE A 70 -12.30 -1.52 2.52
CA ILE A 70 -13.49 -2.28 2.97
C ILE A 70 -13.65 -3.59 2.20
N GLU A 71 -13.45 -3.56 0.88
CA GLU A 71 -13.49 -4.75 0.02
C GLU A 71 -12.46 -5.81 0.47
N GLU A 72 -11.19 -5.46 0.53
CA GLU A 72 -10.12 -6.39 0.92
C GLU A 72 -10.29 -6.90 2.36
N PHE A 73 -10.77 -6.05 3.28
CA PHE A 73 -11.06 -6.47 4.65
C PHE A 73 -12.22 -7.47 4.72
N ALA A 74 -13.19 -7.40 3.80
CA ALA A 74 -14.29 -8.34 3.70
C ALA A 74 -13.86 -9.67 3.04
N GLU A 75 -12.96 -9.63 2.05
CA GLU A 75 -12.38 -10.82 1.41
C GLU A 75 -11.50 -11.62 2.37
N GLY A 76 -10.72 -10.92 3.20
CA GLY A 76 -9.97 -11.52 4.31
C GLY A 76 -8.54 -11.90 3.93
N GLN A 77 -8.20 -13.20 3.97
CA GLN A 77 -6.80 -13.60 3.88
C GLN A 77 -6.31 -13.72 2.44
N HIS A 78 -5.18 -13.07 2.13
CA HIS A 78 -4.48 -13.25 0.86
C HIS A 78 -3.21 -14.09 1.08
N GLU A 79 -2.95 -15.04 0.17
CA GLU A 79 -1.78 -15.92 0.23
C GLU A 79 -0.47 -15.16 -0.02
N GLY A 80 -0.50 -14.20 -0.96
CA GLY A 80 0.65 -13.37 -1.32
C GLY A 80 0.96 -12.22 -0.34
N GLN A 81 0.13 -12.00 0.68
CA GLN A 81 0.34 -10.88 1.60
C GLN A 81 1.61 -11.10 2.45
N THR A 82 2.45 -10.07 2.54
CA THR A 82 3.73 -10.07 3.27
C THR A 82 3.86 -8.98 4.33
N ALA A 83 2.95 -8.00 4.33
CA ALA A 83 2.87 -6.95 5.34
C ALA A 83 2.32 -7.44 6.69
#